data_AF-A0A558QRK4-F1
#
_entry.id   AF-A0A558QRK4-F1
#
_cell.length_a   1.000
_cell.length_b   1.000
_cell.length_c   1.000
_cell.angle_alpha   90.00
_cell.angle_beta   90.00
_cell.angle_gamma   90.00
#
_symmetry.space_group_name_H-M   'P 1'
#
loop_
_entity.id
_entity.type
_entity.pdbx_description
1 polymer ?
#
loop_
_entity_poly.entity_id
_entity_poly.type
_entity_poly.pdbx_seq_one_letter_code
_entity_poly.pdbx_strand_id
1 'polypeptide(L)' 'MTKLTPTPAGAVLVAIDMSKNRQEVLIERPEGGRRRRMTVMATKKD' A
#
# COMPACT_ATOMS: atom_id res chain seq x y z
N MET A 1 2.64 17.76 -21.03
CA MET A 1 3.89 17.06 -20.65
C MET A 1 3.83 16.76 -19.16
N THR A 2 3.43 15.55 -18.77
CA THR A 2 3.40 15.14 -17.36
C THR A 2 4.84 14.90 -16.93
N LYS A 3 5.34 15.66 -15.95
CA LYS A 3 6.67 15.40 -15.38
C LYS A 3 6.58 14.13 -14.55
N LEU A 4 7.24 13.05 -14.99
CA LEU A 4 7.40 11.84 -14.19
C LEU A 4 8.31 12.17 -13.02
N THR A 5 7.74 12.38 -11.84
CA THR A 5 8.51 12.53 -10.61
C THR A 5 8.82 11.12 -10.10
N PRO A 6 10.10 10.70 -10.08
CA PRO A 6 10.44 9.37 -9.59
C PRO A 6 10.13 9.28 -8.09
N THR A 7 9.75 8.09 -7.64
CA THR A 7 9.64 7.81 -6.21
C THR A 7 11.00 8.06 -5.54
N PRO A 8 11.06 8.84 -4.45
CA PRO A 8 12.31 9.08 -3.73
C PRO A 8 12.97 7.77 -3.25
N ALA A 9 14.30 7.73 -3.30
CA ALA A 9 15.06 6.63 -2.71
C ALA A 9 14.79 6.57 -1.19
N GLY A 10 14.47 5.38 -0.68
CA GLY A 10 14.09 5.20 0.73
C GLY A 10 12.59 5.38 1.03
N ALA A 11 11.76 5.71 0.05
CA ALA A 11 10.32 5.74 0.26
C ALA A 11 9.76 4.32 0.45
N VAL A 12 8.85 4.17 1.39
CA VAL A 12 8.04 2.95 1.56
C VAL A 12 6.88 3.03 0.57
N LEU A 13 6.71 2.00 -0.25
CA LEU A 13 5.56 1.89 -1.15
C LEU A 13 4.45 1.10 -0.47
N VAL A 14 3.23 1.64 -0.52
CA VAL A 14 2.03 1.01 0.04
C VAL A 14 1.01 0.85 -1.05
N ALA A 15 0.60 -0.40 -1.31
CA ALA A 15 -0.55 -0.70 -2.16
C ALA A 15 -1.74 -1.07 -1.26
N ILE A 16 -2.89 -0.46 -1.53
CA ILE A 16 -4.13 -0.69 -0.79
C ILE A 16 -5.17 -1.16 -1.79
N ASP A 17 -5.64 -2.39 -1.60
CA ASP A 17 -6.82 -2.90 -2.30
C ASP A 17 -8.05 -2.73 -1.41
N MET A 18 -9.05 -2.05 -1.94
CA MET A 18 -10.24 -1.63 -1.20
C MET A 18 -11.42 -2.52 -1.54
N SER A 19 -12.02 -3.15 -0.53
CA SER A 19 -13.29 -3.87 -0.67
C SER A 19 -14.31 -3.39 0.37
N LYS A 20 -15.58 -3.78 0.21
CA LYS A 20 -16.66 -3.39 1.13
C LYS A 20 -16.38 -3.80 2.58
N ASN A 21 -15.88 -5.01 2.77
CA ASN A 21 -15.79 -5.63 4.10
C ASN A 21 -14.38 -5.64 4.68
N ARG A 22 -13.36 -5.46 3.83
CA ARG A 22 -11.95 -5.48 4.24
C ARG A 22 -11.04 -4.68 3.31
N GLN A 23 -9.90 -4.25 3.80
CA GLN A 23 -8.83 -3.64 3.03
C GLN A 23 -7.60 -4.53 3.10
N GLU A 24 -7.01 -4.84 1.95
CA GLU A 24 -5.73 -5.56 1.89
C GLU A 24 -4.62 -4.56 1.68
N VAL A 25 -3.67 -4.50 2.61
CA VAL A 25 -2.54 -3.58 2.59
C VAL A 25 -1.26 -4.36 2.34
N LEU A 26 -0.52 -3.97 1.31
CA LEU A 26 0.80 -4.49 0.98
C LEU A 26 1.84 -3.38 1.16
N ILE A 27 2.86 -3.64 1.98
CA ILE A 27 3.93 -2.69 2.29
C ILE A 27 5.24 -3.23 1.73
N GLU A 28 5.84 -2.48 0.82
CA GLU A 28 7.15 -2.75 0.25
C GLU A 28 8.21 -1.86 0.91
N ARG A 29 9.27 -2.51 1.39
CA ARG A 29 10.38 -1.84 2.07
C ARG A 29 11.44 -1.42 1.04
N PRO A 30 12.01 -0.21 1.18
CA PRO A 30 12.98 0.31 0.24
C PRO A 30 14.28 -0.52 0.20
N GLU A 31 14.66 -1.15 1.32
CA GLU A 31 15.83 -2.05 1.39
C GLU A 31 15.62 -3.41 0.71
N GLY A 32 14.43 -3.67 0.15
CA GLY A 32 14.08 -4.95 -0.46
C GLY A 32 13.73 -6.03 0.57
N GLY A 33 13.53 -7.25 0.08
CA GLY A 33 13.14 -8.42 0.89
C GLY A 33 11.64 -8.63 1.03
N ARG A 34 11.22 -9.39 2.04
CA ARG A 34 9.81 -9.80 2.19
C ARG A 34 8.92 -8.59 2.46
N ARG A 35 7.91 -8.41 1.60
CA ARG A 35 6.82 -7.44 1.78
C ARG A 35 5.98 -7.81 3.00
N ARG A 36 5.49 -6.80 3.73
CA ARG A 36 4.55 -7.00 4.84
C ARG A 36 3.13 -6.94 4.29
N ARG A 37 2.26 -7.85 4.72
CA ARG A 37 0.83 -7.88 4.36
C ARG A 37 -0.01 -7.73 5.61
N MET A 38 -1.07 -6.94 5.53
CA MET A 38 -2.05 -6.74 6.59
C MET A 38 -3.45 -6.72 6.00
N THR A 39 -4.39 -7.40 6.64
CA THR A 39 -5.81 -7.33 6.33
C THR A 39 -6.49 -6.49 7.42
N VAL A 40 -7.21 -5.44 7.00
CA VAL A 40 -7.99 -4.58 7.90
C VAL A 40 -9.47 -4.84 7.64
N MET A 41 -10.26 -4.97 8.70
CA MET A 41 -11.71 -5.13 8.55
C MET A 41 -12.37 -3.76 8.46
N ALA A 42 -13.34 -3.62 7.55
CA ALA A 42 -14.11 -2.39 7.44
C ALA A 42 -15.03 -2.21 8.67
N THR A 43 -15.05 -1.00 9.22
CA THR A 43 -15.90 -0.64 10.36
C THR A 43 -17.08 0.24 9.96
N LYS A 44 -17.12 0.67 8.70
CA LYS A 44 -18.23 1.45 8.14
C LYS A 44 -19.44 0.51 7.97
N LYS A 45 -20.60 0.93 8.48
CA LYS A 45 -21.87 0.25 8.20
C LYS A 45 -22.26 0.47 6.73
N ASP A 46 -22.89 -0.54 6.14
CA ASP A 46 -23.45 -0.49 4.79
C ASP A 46 -24.46 0.67 4.61
#